data_AF-J7SJ81-F1
#
_entry.id   AF-J7SJ81-F1
#
_cell.length_a   1.000
_cell.length_b   1.000
_cell.length_c   1.000
_cell.angle_alpha   90.00
_cell.angle_beta   90.00
_cell.angle_gamma   90.00
#
_symmetry.space_group_name_H-M   'P 1'
#
loop_
_entity.id
_entity.type
_entity.pdbx_description
1 polymer ?
#
loop_
_entity_poly.entity_id
_entity_poly.type
_entity_poly.pdbx_seq_one_letter_code
_entity_poly.pdbx_strand_id
1 'polypeptide(L)'
;MYYQMGETGMHSIEKTPVYLSNPKLVDSVLRCSQEIGEPIVKLNPFRNLLEMITFYYGVAERNDPDELDAFLDNEFSKSKDKYPKLVNAEDIDDFIIQSIADSLFKNNSQSNNEAWMDFDVEKMEEILRNKFFEEYNSKIIHRKDSPKLGKFLYKKDGLPVYEWAGDYTPDLRGVRSFPRDYGLLELYTYTKLQAQAACALSDDRTNMMWYLWCYHDVIEQLYEFRFYDCVGTVYQKYGKEWFAHSKVRGTDFEPILFKWAAYAIHAAHHSETVEARKLKHDLVDLMSEFVLSTAMVEKMPFKEEVVMWLKNAIVHFDDDHEALLQNQIAGFVHQNYQLKKDYETLQKNYETLRGQIEDMQEDHTRTDDEKIDAILKRIYTFMPEDISFDQDAYRLADIWERFSPATQKDIRTSLALYEKMKTPDLAALVFVSSLEREMKRNFFEPFKESAAFKKIKNKFCPNKNLLDVHRALAEIDRHPTLGNIPFIKKAILSQQSKRDSAVVAAFAQFLGKDREAFCSICDAIEKYRLGTKKYTVVKLRNGLAHGDEAVKEGCDERCYHDLMKMFYEPPIQIMFSIVAHSKK
;
A
#
# COMPACT_ATOMS: atom_id res chain seq x y z
N MET A 1 -5.31 -53.68 1.38
CA MET A 1 -4.67 -54.68 2.27
C MET A 1 -4.24 -53.90 3.50
N TYR A 2 -4.87 -54.16 4.65
CA TYR A 2 -4.60 -53.46 5.90
C TYR A 2 -3.19 -53.82 6.39
N TYR A 3 -2.27 -52.86 6.47
CA TYR A 3 -1.01 -53.04 7.18
C TYR A 3 -1.22 -52.66 8.65
N GLN A 4 -1.09 -53.65 9.53
CA GLN A 4 -0.93 -53.46 10.96
C GLN A 4 0.39 -52.73 11.19
N MET A 5 0.35 -51.54 11.80
CA MET A 5 1.55 -50.88 12.33
C MET A 5 1.99 -51.65 13.58
N GLY A 6 3.14 -52.31 13.47
CA GLY A 6 3.92 -52.72 14.64
C GLY A 6 4.58 -51.50 15.27
N GLU A 7 4.72 -51.54 16.59
CA GLU A 7 5.33 -50.52 17.45
C GLU A 7 6.76 -50.17 16.99
N THR A 8 6.89 -49.12 16.18
CA THR A 8 8.12 -48.34 16.04
C THR A 8 7.80 -46.93 16.51
N GLY A 9 8.61 -46.37 17.41
CA GLY A 9 8.37 -45.08 18.06
C GLY A 9 8.53 -43.88 17.13
N MET A 10 7.70 -43.78 16.09
CA MET A 10 7.54 -42.61 15.23
C MET A 10 6.44 -41.72 15.82
N HIS A 11 6.74 -40.43 16.01
CA HIS A 11 5.77 -39.44 16.46
C HIS A 11 5.04 -38.87 15.23
N SER A 12 3.78 -39.26 15.04
CA SER A 12 2.92 -38.67 14.01
C SER A 12 2.44 -37.29 14.46
N ILE A 13 2.66 -36.25 13.66
CA ILE A 13 2.00 -34.96 13.86
C ILE A 13 0.86 -34.87 12.84
N GLU A 14 -0.39 -34.97 13.31
CA GLU A 14 -1.55 -34.67 12.47
C GLU A 14 -1.59 -33.15 12.22
N LYS A 15 -1.52 -32.73 10.96
CA LYS A 15 -1.66 -31.32 10.58
C LYS A 15 -2.65 -31.15 9.43
N THR A 16 -3.48 -30.13 9.55
CA THR A 16 -4.16 -29.49 8.42
C THR A 16 -3.13 -28.62 7.71
N PRO A 17 -2.77 -28.88 6.44
CA PRO A 17 -1.85 -28.04 5.69
C PRO A 17 -2.41 -26.62 5.62
N VAL A 18 -1.57 -25.65 5.99
CA VAL A 18 -1.82 -24.24 5.72
C VAL A 18 -0.90 -23.86 4.57
N TYR A 19 -1.47 -23.72 3.37
CA TYR A 19 -0.72 -23.24 2.23
C TYR A 19 -0.54 -21.73 2.38
N LEU A 20 0.69 -21.30 2.68
CA LEU A 20 1.06 -19.90 2.74
C LEU A 20 1.51 -19.47 1.35
N SER A 21 0.68 -18.68 0.67
CA SER A 21 1.06 -18.05 -0.60
C SER A 21 1.44 -16.58 -0.35
N ASN A 22 2.48 -16.11 -1.04
CA ASN A 22 2.99 -14.73 -0.97
C ASN A 22 3.38 -14.22 0.44
N PRO A 23 4.25 -14.90 1.20
CA PRO A 23 4.77 -14.34 2.44
C PRO A 23 5.58 -13.07 2.16
N LYS A 24 5.14 -11.92 2.69
CA LYS A 24 5.89 -10.66 2.68
C LYS A 24 6.03 -10.14 4.11
N LEU A 25 7.25 -9.81 4.52
CA LEU A 25 7.49 -9.03 5.72
C LEU A 25 7.24 -7.55 5.40
N VAL A 26 6.17 -6.98 5.97
CA VAL A 26 5.88 -5.54 5.92
C VAL A 26 5.84 -5.04 7.36
N ASP A 27 6.72 -4.11 7.72
CA ASP A 27 6.83 -3.55 9.08
C ASP A 27 7.02 -4.61 10.17
N SER A 28 7.85 -5.63 9.91
CA SER A 28 8.07 -6.78 10.81
C SER A 28 6.84 -7.69 11.02
N VAL A 29 5.82 -7.56 10.18
CA VAL A 29 4.61 -8.40 10.18
C VAL A 29 4.57 -9.21 8.89
N LEU A 30 4.53 -10.54 9.03
CA LEU A 30 4.36 -11.44 7.90
C LEU A 30 2.92 -11.34 7.38
N ARG A 31 2.75 -10.93 6.12
CA ARG A 31 1.48 -10.96 5.40
C ARG A 31 1.54 -12.07 4.36
N CYS A 32 0.58 -12.99 4.41
CA CYS A 32 0.42 -14.12 3.49
C CYS A 32 -1.08 -14.40 3.28
N SER A 33 -1.45 -14.95 2.14
CA SER A 33 -2.77 -15.55 1.91
C SER A 33 -2.77 -17.00 2.39
N GLN A 34 -3.76 -17.38 3.20
CA GLN A 34 -3.94 -18.75 3.72
C GLN A 34 -5.01 -19.50 2.92
N GLU A 35 -4.66 -20.67 2.39
CA GLU A 35 -5.63 -21.69 1.96
C GLU A 35 -5.48 -22.93 2.86
N ILE A 36 -6.60 -23.48 3.33
CA ILE A 36 -6.65 -24.63 4.25
C ILE A 36 -6.85 -25.90 3.41
N GLY A 37 -5.85 -26.78 3.39
CA GLY A 37 -5.92 -28.10 2.73
C GLY A 37 -6.48 -29.21 3.63
N GLU A 38 -6.70 -30.41 3.08
CA GLU A 38 -7.09 -31.59 3.86
C GLU A 38 -5.94 -32.10 4.77
N PRO A 39 -6.22 -32.66 5.96
CA PRO A 39 -5.18 -33.10 6.90
C PRO A 39 -4.25 -34.18 6.31
N ILE A 40 -2.94 -33.94 6.34
CA ILE A 40 -1.91 -34.91 5.95
C ILE A 40 -1.10 -35.26 7.20
N VAL A 41 -0.93 -36.56 7.48
CA VAL A 41 -0.05 -37.06 8.54
C VAL A 41 1.39 -37.01 8.01
N LYS A 42 2.18 -36.03 8.45
CA LYS A 42 3.58 -35.87 8.04
C LYS A 42 4.51 -36.28 9.18
N LEU A 43 5.60 -37.00 8.84
CA LEU A 43 6.44 -37.74 9.78
C LEU A 43 7.70 -36.95 10.15
N ASN A 44 7.85 -36.57 11.43
CA ASN A 44 9.14 -36.21 12.00
C ASN A 44 9.68 -37.41 12.80
N PRO A 45 10.81 -38.02 12.42
CA PRO A 45 11.34 -39.19 13.10
C PRO A 45 12.09 -38.86 14.41
N PHE A 46 12.25 -37.58 14.76
CA PHE A 46 13.02 -37.13 15.91
C PHE A 46 12.13 -36.72 17.08
N ARG A 47 12.58 -37.00 18.30
CA ARG A 47 11.88 -36.68 19.55
C ARG A 47 12.10 -35.24 19.99
N ASN A 48 13.31 -34.73 19.80
CA ASN A 48 13.70 -33.37 20.19
C ASN A 48 14.79 -32.82 19.25
N LEU A 49 15.08 -31.53 19.40
CA LEU A 49 16.08 -30.83 18.58
C LEU A 49 17.46 -31.50 18.67
N LEU A 50 17.94 -31.83 19.87
CA LEU A 50 19.25 -32.47 20.05
C LEU A 50 19.38 -33.76 19.23
N GLU A 51 18.35 -34.60 19.20
CA GLU A 51 18.36 -35.84 18.44
C GLU A 51 18.49 -35.58 16.92
N MET A 52 17.76 -34.60 16.39
CA MET A 52 17.83 -34.21 14.98
C MET A 52 19.20 -33.66 14.62
N ILE A 53 19.73 -32.73 15.43
CA ILE A 53 21.04 -32.10 15.16
C ILE A 53 22.15 -33.14 15.24
N THR A 54 22.14 -33.99 16.27
CA THR A 54 23.12 -35.08 16.41
C THR A 54 23.07 -36.03 15.23
N PHE A 55 21.87 -36.39 14.77
CA PHE A 55 21.70 -37.32 13.68
C PHE A 55 22.22 -36.75 12.35
N TYR A 56 21.76 -35.56 11.95
CA TYR A 56 22.20 -34.94 10.69
C TYR A 56 23.67 -34.54 10.70
N TYR A 57 24.18 -34.03 11.81
CA TYR A 57 25.61 -33.81 11.97
C TYR A 57 26.39 -35.13 11.82
N GLY A 58 25.90 -36.24 12.41
CA GLY A 58 26.52 -37.55 12.24
C GLY A 58 26.52 -38.05 10.79
N VAL A 59 25.47 -37.77 10.01
CA VAL A 59 25.45 -38.05 8.55
C VAL A 59 26.52 -37.21 7.85
N ALA A 60 26.63 -35.93 8.19
CA ALA A 60 27.65 -35.04 7.65
C ALA A 60 29.08 -35.54 7.95
N GLU A 61 29.33 -36.06 9.15
CA GLU A 61 30.64 -36.62 9.53
C GLU A 61 30.99 -37.89 8.78
N ARG A 62 30.02 -38.80 8.63
CA ARG A 62 30.22 -40.05 7.87
C ARG A 62 30.44 -39.77 6.38
N ASN A 63 29.73 -38.78 5.84
CA ASN A 63 29.82 -38.34 4.44
C ASN A 63 29.72 -39.52 3.45
N ASP A 64 28.89 -40.52 3.79
CA ASP A 64 28.68 -41.71 2.96
C ASP A 64 27.77 -41.36 1.77
N PRO A 65 28.20 -41.58 0.51
CA PRO A 65 27.40 -41.17 -0.65
C PRO A 65 26.01 -41.81 -0.72
N ASP A 66 25.87 -43.06 -0.27
CA ASP A 66 24.60 -43.78 -0.25
C ASP A 66 23.65 -43.18 0.82
N GLU A 67 24.19 -42.76 1.97
CA GLU A 67 23.45 -42.08 3.04
C GLU A 67 23.07 -40.65 2.64
N LEU A 68 23.96 -39.91 1.97
CA LEU A 68 23.69 -38.56 1.45
C LEU A 68 22.64 -38.57 0.34
N ASP A 69 22.66 -39.58 -0.52
CA ASP A 69 21.65 -39.78 -1.57
C ASP A 69 20.26 -40.07 -0.96
N ALA A 70 20.22 -40.95 0.04
CA ALA A 70 19.00 -41.21 0.80
C ALA A 70 18.53 -39.98 1.59
N PHE A 71 19.43 -39.10 2.03
CA PHE A 71 19.08 -37.88 2.73
C PHE A 71 18.43 -36.83 1.81
N LEU A 72 18.99 -36.62 0.61
CA LEU A 72 18.42 -35.63 -0.33
C LEU A 72 17.07 -36.08 -0.89
N ASP A 73 16.93 -37.36 -1.17
CA ASP A 73 15.74 -37.92 -1.79
C ASP A 73 15.67 -39.43 -1.56
N ASN A 74 15.15 -39.81 -0.39
CA ASN A 74 14.98 -41.21 0.02
C ASN A 74 14.01 -41.96 -0.90
N GLU A 75 13.02 -41.27 -1.47
CA GLU A 75 11.99 -41.92 -2.27
C GLU A 75 12.57 -42.60 -3.52
N PHE A 76 13.52 -41.92 -4.17
CA PHE A 76 14.21 -42.37 -5.38
C PHE A 76 15.64 -42.87 -5.14
N SER A 77 16.11 -42.93 -3.89
CA SER A 77 17.44 -43.45 -3.57
C SER A 77 17.55 -44.96 -3.80
N LYS A 78 18.72 -45.42 -4.23
CA LYS A 78 19.07 -46.86 -4.29
C LYS A 78 19.22 -47.48 -2.90
N SER A 79 19.40 -46.65 -1.88
CA SER A 79 19.58 -47.03 -0.48
C SER A 79 18.32 -46.79 0.36
N LYS A 80 17.17 -46.67 -0.31
CA LYS A 80 15.85 -46.63 0.32
C LYS A 80 15.72 -47.77 1.35
N ASP A 81 15.15 -47.42 2.50
CA ASP A 81 14.95 -48.28 3.68
C ASP A 81 16.21 -48.70 4.46
N LYS A 82 17.43 -48.40 3.99
CA LYS A 82 18.67 -48.68 4.76
C LYS A 82 18.83 -47.79 6.00
N TYR A 83 18.25 -46.59 5.95
CA TYR A 83 18.43 -45.54 6.97
C TYR A 83 17.06 -45.14 7.54
N PRO A 84 16.58 -45.77 8.64
CA PRO A 84 15.20 -45.63 9.12
C PRO A 84 14.77 -44.22 9.54
N LYS A 85 15.73 -43.32 9.81
CA LYS A 85 15.49 -41.92 10.18
C LYS A 85 15.58 -40.95 8.99
N LEU A 86 15.95 -41.42 7.81
CA LEU A 86 15.88 -40.66 6.57
C LEU A 86 14.52 -40.95 5.94
N VAL A 87 13.54 -40.09 6.24
CA VAL A 87 12.17 -40.17 5.69
C VAL A 87 12.10 -39.45 4.35
N ASN A 88 10.90 -39.29 3.76
CA ASN A 88 10.75 -38.53 2.51
C ASN A 88 11.22 -37.07 2.71
N ALA A 89 11.93 -36.53 1.72
CA ALA A 89 12.38 -35.14 1.73
C ALA A 89 11.19 -34.18 1.87
N GLU A 90 10.07 -34.43 1.19
CA GLU A 90 8.86 -33.60 1.30
C GLU A 90 8.33 -33.52 2.75
N ASP A 91 8.42 -34.62 3.51
CA ASP A 91 7.95 -34.65 4.91
C ASP A 91 8.83 -33.78 5.82
N ILE A 92 10.14 -33.75 5.59
CA ILE A 92 11.09 -32.94 6.38
C ILE A 92 11.09 -31.49 5.92
N ASP A 93 10.96 -31.21 4.62
CA ASP A 93 10.97 -29.86 4.07
C ASP A 93 9.89 -28.97 4.71
N ASP A 94 8.67 -29.48 4.88
CA ASP A 94 7.61 -28.77 5.58
C ASP A 94 7.92 -28.53 7.06
N PHE A 95 8.56 -29.49 7.71
CA PHE A 95 9.01 -29.34 9.09
C PHE A 95 10.06 -28.23 9.20
N ILE A 96 11.01 -28.17 8.26
CA ILE A 96 12.03 -27.13 8.18
C ILE A 96 11.39 -25.77 7.94
N ILE A 97 10.49 -25.63 6.97
CA ILE A 97 9.78 -24.36 6.69
C ILE A 97 9.02 -23.88 7.93
N GLN A 98 8.32 -24.79 8.63
CA GLN A 98 7.64 -24.44 9.88
C GLN A 98 8.62 -23.99 10.97
N SER A 99 9.79 -24.62 11.08
CA SER A 99 10.82 -24.26 12.08
C SER A 99 11.32 -22.82 11.93
N ILE A 100 11.27 -22.26 10.72
CA ILE A 100 11.63 -20.85 10.44
C ILE A 100 10.63 -19.92 11.12
N ALA A 101 9.33 -20.10 10.82
CA ALA A 101 8.27 -19.37 11.50
C ALA A 101 8.33 -19.59 13.02
N ASP A 102 8.65 -20.81 13.42
CA ASP A 102 8.68 -21.16 14.82
C ASP A 102 9.83 -20.49 15.60
N SER A 103 10.93 -20.22 14.92
CA SER A 103 12.04 -19.44 15.44
C SER A 103 11.71 -17.94 15.54
N LEU A 104 10.88 -17.41 14.63
CA LEU A 104 10.59 -15.98 14.53
C LEU A 104 9.49 -15.48 15.48
N PHE A 105 8.51 -16.32 15.83
CA PHE A 105 7.37 -15.90 16.67
C PHE A 105 7.46 -16.39 18.13
N LYS A 106 6.85 -15.63 19.06
CA LYS A 106 6.82 -15.96 20.51
C LYS A 106 5.74 -16.98 20.89
N ASN A 107 4.70 -17.15 20.07
CA ASN A 107 3.48 -17.90 20.37
C ASN A 107 3.12 -18.88 19.23
N ASN A 108 4.03 -19.79 18.88
CA ASN A 108 3.82 -20.78 17.82
C ASN A 108 3.97 -22.22 18.34
N SER A 109 3.63 -23.21 17.51
CA SER A 109 3.52 -24.61 17.91
C SER A 109 4.80 -25.19 18.52
N GLN A 110 6.00 -24.81 18.05
CA GLN A 110 7.24 -25.30 18.65
C GLN A 110 7.77 -24.45 19.80
N SER A 111 7.47 -23.15 19.88
CA SER A 111 7.78 -22.34 21.09
C SER A 111 6.94 -22.74 22.31
N ASN A 112 5.80 -23.42 22.09
CA ASN A 112 5.00 -24.11 23.11
C ASN A 112 5.32 -25.62 23.24
N ASN A 113 6.18 -26.22 22.39
CA ASN A 113 6.59 -27.62 22.54
C ASN A 113 7.70 -27.72 23.58
N GLU A 114 7.32 -27.84 24.85
CA GLU A 114 8.25 -28.21 25.92
C GLU A 114 9.09 -29.43 25.51
N ALA A 115 8.48 -30.44 24.87
CA ALA A 115 9.17 -31.68 24.47
C ALA A 115 10.23 -31.51 23.36
N TRP A 116 10.02 -30.63 22.37
CA TRP A 116 11.02 -30.43 21.29
C TRP A 116 12.28 -29.74 21.80
N MET A 117 12.10 -28.87 22.80
CA MET A 117 13.17 -28.17 23.50
C MET A 117 13.60 -28.87 24.81
N ASP A 118 13.05 -30.05 25.12
CA ASP A 118 13.40 -30.86 26.28
C ASP A 118 14.52 -31.84 25.91
N PHE A 119 15.75 -31.37 26.13
CA PHE A 119 16.96 -32.13 25.88
C PHE A 119 18.11 -31.66 26.77
N ASP A 120 19.19 -32.43 26.74
CA ASP A 120 20.43 -32.16 27.45
C ASP A 120 21.18 -30.98 26.79
N VAL A 121 21.06 -29.79 27.40
CA VAL A 121 21.67 -28.55 26.90
C VAL A 121 23.20 -28.65 26.82
N GLU A 122 23.85 -29.34 27.76
CA GLU A 122 25.31 -29.47 27.75
C GLU A 122 25.80 -30.24 26.52
N LYS A 123 25.06 -31.27 26.11
CA LYS A 123 25.35 -32.01 24.87
C LYS A 123 25.09 -31.19 23.61
N MET A 124 24.05 -30.35 23.60
CA MET A 124 23.83 -29.44 22.48
C MET A 124 25.01 -28.48 22.33
N GLU A 125 25.43 -27.86 23.42
CA GLU A 125 26.58 -26.93 23.44
C GLU A 125 27.90 -27.63 23.07
N GLU A 126 28.07 -28.90 23.40
CA GLU A 126 29.23 -29.68 22.96
C GLU A 126 29.25 -29.87 21.44
N ILE A 127 28.11 -30.25 20.84
CA ILE A 127 27.98 -30.44 19.40
C ILE A 127 28.22 -29.13 18.65
N LEU A 128 27.65 -28.03 19.15
CA LEU A 128 27.75 -26.72 18.51
C LEU A 128 29.18 -26.16 18.49
N ARG A 129 30.12 -26.70 19.29
CA ARG A 129 31.55 -26.32 19.21
C ARG A 129 32.25 -26.86 17.96
N ASN A 130 31.61 -27.74 17.20
CA ASN A 130 32.20 -28.27 15.99
C ASN A 130 32.27 -27.21 14.87
N LYS A 131 33.30 -27.30 14.02
CA LYS A 131 33.48 -26.44 12.84
C LYS A 131 32.27 -26.41 11.91
N PHE A 132 31.47 -27.48 11.89
CA PHE A 132 30.24 -27.54 11.11
C PHE A 132 29.26 -26.42 11.48
N PHE A 133 29.28 -25.94 12.73
CA PHE A 133 28.39 -24.90 13.26
C PHE A 133 29.07 -23.54 13.44
N GLU A 134 30.32 -23.35 13.00
CA GLU A 134 31.05 -22.08 13.17
C GLU A 134 30.29 -20.90 12.56
N GLU A 135 29.79 -21.04 11.33
CA GLU A 135 28.99 -20.00 10.67
C GLU A 135 27.70 -19.74 11.46
N TYR A 136 26.97 -20.77 11.88
CA TYR A 136 25.76 -20.63 12.69
C TYR A 136 26.01 -19.84 13.97
N ASN A 137 27.01 -20.24 14.76
CA ASN A 137 27.37 -19.57 16.02
C ASN A 137 27.87 -18.14 15.78
N SER A 138 28.41 -17.84 14.60
CA SER A 138 28.80 -16.48 14.23
C SER A 138 27.59 -15.57 13.93
N LYS A 139 26.42 -16.15 13.60
CA LYS A 139 25.22 -15.39 13.18
C LYS A 139 24.09 -15.41 14.20
N ILE A 140 24.07 -16.35 15.15
CA ILE A 140 22.93 -16.55 16.04
C ILE A 140 23.37 -16.49 17.51
N ILE A 141 22.71 -15.66 18.32
CA ILE A 141 22.94 -15.57 19.77
C ILE A 141 22.00 -16.54 20.50
N HIS A 142 22.58 -17.42 21.31
CA HIS A 142 21.84 -18.33 22.19
C HIS A 142 21.36 -17.57 23.44
N ARG A 143 20.27 -18.01 24.09
CA ARG A 143 19.72 -17.31 25.28
C ARG A 143 20.70 -17.27 26.45
N LYS A 144 21.56 -18.27 26.60
CA LYS A 144 22.62 -18.31 27.63
C LYS A 144 23.70 -17.25 27.38
N ASP A 145 23.95 -16.93 26.12
CA ASP A 145 24.89 -15.91 25.65
C ASP A 145 24.19 -14.59 25.33
N SER A 146 22.87 -14.51 25.53
CA SER A 146 22.11 -13.29 25.31
C SER A 146 22.61 -12.23 26.27
N PRO A 147 23.08 -11.08 25.76
CA PRO A 147 23.65 -10.05 26.59
C PRO A 147 22.59 -9.59 27.60
N LYS A 148 22.88 -9.73 28.90
CA LYS A 148 22.16 -8.97 29.92
C LYS A 148 22.50 -7.51 29.66
N LEU A 149 21.58 -6.76 29.06
CA LEU A 149 21.74 -5.31 28.91
C LEU A 149 22.03 -4.71 30.29
N GLY A 150 23.24 -4.16 30.48
CA GLY A 150 23.59 -3.39 31.67
C GLY A 150 22.94 -2.01 31.64
N LYS A 151 23.38 -1.11 32.53
CA LYS A 151 22.85 0.26 32.57
C LYS A 151 23.13 1.01 31.27
N PHE A 152 22.18 1.83 30.85
CA PHE A 152 22.42 2.81 29.79
C PHE A 152 23.61 3.72 30.16
N LEU A 153 24.55 3.90 29.23
CA LEU A 153 25.72 4.75 29.40
C LEU A 153 25.53 6.11 28.71
N TYR A 154 25.41 6.13 27.38
CA TYR A 154 25.28 7.37 26.59
C TYR A 154 24.72 7.09 25.19
N LYS A 155 24.45 8.15 24.40
CA LYS A 155 24.11 8.02 22.97
C LYS A 155 25.29 8.39 22.08
N LYS A 156 25.62 7.56 21.10
CA LYS A 156 26.60 7.84 20.03
C LYS A 156 25.87 7.82 18.69
N ASP A 157 25.92 8.92 17.94
CA ASP A 157 25.25 9.04 16.62
C ASP A 157 23.75 8.68 16.66
N GLY A 158 23.08 9.03 17.76
CA GLY A 158 21.66 8.74 17.97
C GLY A 158 21.36 7.34 18.54
N LEU A 159 22.33 6.43 18.55
CA LEU A 159 22.19 5.06 19.06
C LEU A 159 22.53 4.97 20.56
N PRO A 160 21.71 4.29 21.39
CA PRO A 160 21.99 4.10 22.81
C PRO A 160 23.09 3.05 23.05
N VAL A 161 24.06 3.38 23.90
CA VAL A 161 25.19 2.54 24.33
C VAL A 161 24.96 2.12 25.80
N TYR A 162 25.18 0.85 26.14
CA TYR A 162 24.93 0.28 27.48
C TYR A 162 26.21 -0.30 28.11
N GLU A 163 26.19 -0.52 29.42
CA GLU A 163 27.24 -1.14 30.23
C GLU A 163 27.28 -2.66 29.97
N TRP A 164 28.48 -3.22 29.87
CA TRP A 164 28.72 -4.62 29.50
C TRP A 164 29.32 -5.39 30.67
N ALA A 165 28.89 -6.63 30.89
CA ALA A 165 29.50 -7.55 31.84
C ALA A 165 30.16 -8.72 31.09
N GLY A 166 31.46 -8.60 30.78
CA GLY A 166 32.27 -9.65 30.16
C GLY A 166 33.47 -9.10 29.37
N ASP A 167 34.51 -9.92 29.21
CA ASP A 167 35.78 -9.57 28.55
C ASP A 167 35.71 -9.53 27.00
N TYR A 168 34.51 -9.65 26.44
CA TYR A 168 34.26 -9.74 24.99
C TYR A 168 33.21 -8.71 24.56
N THR A 169 33.54 -7.91 23.54
CA THR A 169 32.58 -7.05 22.83
C THR A 169 32.19 -7.78 21.55
N PRO A 170 30.97 -8.34 21.43
CA PRO A 170 30.57 -9.01 20.20
C PRO A 170 30.54 -8.01 19.06
N ASP A 171 31.11 -8.39 17.92
CA ASP A 171 30.77 -7.77 16.66
C ASP A 171 29.32 -8.12 16.33
N LEU A 172 28.37 -7.24 16.69
CA LEU A 172 26.93 -7.44 16.48
C LEU A 172 26.53 -7.37 14.99
N ARG A 173 27.49 -7.21 14.06
CA ARG A 173 27.23 -7.12 12.62
C ARG A 173 26.65 -8.45 12.09
N GLY A 174 25.34 -8.47 11.86
CA GLY A 174 24.65 -9.61 11.26
C GLY A 174 24.30 -10.72 12.24
N VAL A 175 24.49 -10.51 13.54
CA VAL A 175 24.14 -11.46 14.59
C VAL A 175 22.69 -11.24 15.03
N ARG A 176 21.87 -12.30 15.06
CA ARG A 176 20.45 -12.25 15.41
C ARG A 176 20.16 -13.04 16.68
N SER A 177 19.23 -12.53 17.49
CA SER A 177 18.65 -13.25 18.62
C SER A 177 17.20 -13.56 18.32
N PHE A 178 16.74 -14.76 18.68
CA PHE A 178 15.40 -15.23 18.42
C PHE A 178 14.63 -15.42 19.72
N PRO A 179 13.28 -15.29 19.67
CA PRO A 179 12.42 -15.71 20.76
C PRO A 179 12.74 -17.11 21.28
N ARG A 180 12.92 -18.11 20.40
CA ARG A 180 13.27 -19.49 20.77
C ARG A 180 14.79 -19.62 20.92
N ASP A 181 15.23 -20.35 21.95
CA ASP A 181 16.66 -20.68 22.07
C ASP A 181 17.09 -21.59 20.90
N TYR A 182 18.33 -21.47 20.43
CA TYR A 182 18.82 -22.16 19.22
C TYR A 182 17.96 -21.90 17.96
N GLY A 183 17.52 -20.65 17.77
CA GLY A 183 16.73 -20.25 16.61
C GLY A 183 17.41 -20.64 15.29
N LEU A 184 16.61 -21.11 14.32
CA LEU A 184 17.04 -21.53 12.97
C LEU A 184 18.07 -22.69 12.93
N LEU A 185 18.35 -23.37 14.04
CA LEU A 185 19.34 -24.44 14.05
C LEU A 185 18.93 -25.63 13.16
N GLU A 186 17.63 -25.95 13.09
CA GLU A 186 17.08 -26.96 12.18
C GLU A 186 17.36 -26.59 10.72
N LEU A 187 16.99 -25.35 10.33
CA LEU A 187 17.21 -24.82 8.98
C LEU A 187 18.70 -24.87 8.61
N TYR A 188 19.57 -24.34 9.47
CA TYR A 188 21.01 -24.32 9.23
C TYR A 188 21.56 -25.73 9.03
N THR A 189 21.29 -26.63 9.97
CA THR A 189 21.86 -27.98 9.96
C THR A 189 21.40 -28.77 8.74
N TYR A 190 20.11 -28.69 8.42
CA TYR A 190 19.53 -29.38 7.28
C TYR A 190 20.09 -28.85 5.95
N THR A 191 20.12 -27.52 5.77
CA THR A 191 20.60 -26.93 4.51
C THR A 191 22.11 -27.02 4.34
N LYS A 192 22.90 -27.00 5.42
CA LYS A 192 24.34 -27.28 5.39
C LYS A 192 24.62 -28.72 4.94
N LEU A 193 23.86 -29.70 5.45
CA LEU A 193 23.95 -31.08 5.00
C LEU A 193 23.48 -31.25 3.55
N GLN A 194 22.42 -30.56 3.13
CA GLN A 194 21.98 -30.54 1.72
C GLN A 194 23.08 -29.99 0.79
N ALA A 195 23.74 -28.90 1.17
CA ALA A 195 24.86 -28.35 0.40
C ALA A 195 26.02 -29.35 0.28
N GLN A 196 26.36 -30.05 1.37
CA GLN A 196 27.38 -31.10 1.37
C GLN A 196 26.99 -32.29 0.47
N ALA A 197 25.75 -32.77 0.58
CA ALA A 197 25.23 -33.86 -0.24
C ALA A 197 25.20 -33.47 -1.73
N ALA A 198 24.74 -32.26 -2.04
CA ALA A 198 24.76 -31.71 -3.39
C ALA A 198 26.17 -31.66 -3.94
N CYS A 199 27.19 -31.34 -3.12
CA CYS A 199 28.58 -31.41 -3.55
C CYS A 199 29.08 -32.83 -3.84
N ALA A 200 28.57 -33.85 -3.14
CA ALA A 200 28.95 -35.24 -3.34
C ALA A 200 28.21 -35.94 -4.51
N LEU A 201 27.01 -35.48 -4.88
CA LEU A 201 26.10 -36.18 -5.79
C LEU A 201 25.96 -35.52 -7.17
N SER A 202 25.30 -36.17 -8.11
CA SER A 202 25.01 -35.61 -9.43
C SER A 202 23.84 -34.62 -9.40
N ASP A 203 23.75 -33.72 -10.38
CA ASP A 203 22.71 -32.66 -10.42
C ASP A 203 21.28 -33.20 -10.38
N ASP A 204 21.02 -34.33 -11.03
CA ASP A 204 19.71 -34.99 -11.06
C ASP A 204 19.21 -35.43 -9.67
N ARG A 205 20.11 -35.58 -8.70
CA ARG A 205 19.79 -35.92 -7.31
C ARG A 205 19.51 -34.72 -6.43
N THR A 206 19.63 -33.49 -6.97
CA THR A 206 19.40 -32.25 -6.21
C THR A 206 18.00 -31.65 -6.40
N ASN A 207 17.08 -32.37 -7.07
CA ASN A 207 15.77 -31.83 -7.41
C ASN A 207 14.91 -31.47 -6.19
N MET A 208 14.89 -32.34 -5.17
CA MET A 208 14.14 -32.06 -3.93
C MET A 208 14.74 -30.89 -3.15
N MET A 209 16.06 -30.84 -3.05
CA MET A 209 16.75 -29.68 -2.49
C MET A 209 16.45 -28.39 -3.26
N TRP A 210 16.44 -28.42 -4.59
CA TRP A 210 16.08 -27.28 -5.42
C TRP A 210 14.64 -26.83 -5.15
N TYR A 211 13.71 -27.78 -4.96
CA TYR A 211 12.32 -27.48 -4.63
C TYR A 211 12.22 -26.72 -3.30
N LEU A 212 12.92 -27.18 -2.26
CA LEU A 212 12.99 -26.43 -1.00
C LEU A 212 13.62 -25.04 -1.17
N TRP A 213 14.79 -24.97 -1.82
CA TRP A 213 15.58 -23.74 -1.84
C TRP A 213 14.97 -22.67 -2.75
N CYS A 214 14.54 -23.06 -3.95
CA CYS A 214 14.15 -22.14 -5.01
C CYS A 214 12.63 -22.04 -5.19
N TYR A 215 11.89 -23.15 -5.08
CA TYR A 215 10.42 -23.14 -5.25
C TYR A 215 9.68 -22.74 -3.97
N HIS A 216 10.18 -23.15 -2.80
CA HIS A 216 9.68 -22.71 -1.49
C HIS A 216 10.42 -21.48 -0.95
N ASP A 217 11.23 -20.82 -1.77
CA ASP A 217 11.91 -19.56 -1.46
C ASP A 217 12.81 -19.58 -0.21
N VAL A 218 13.22 -20.76 0.27
CA VAL A 218 14.07 -20.90 1.47
C VAL A 218 15.43 -20.23 1.27
N ILE A 219 15.91 -20.11 0.03
CA ILE A 219 17.14 -19.38 -0.29
C ILE A 219 17.09 -17.92 0.16
N GLU A 220 15.92 -17.28 0.19
CA GLU A 220 15.76 -15.93 0.75
C GLU A 220 16.11 -15.91 2.23
N GLN A 221 15.62 -16.89 2.98
CA GLN A 221 15.91 -17.01 4.41
C GLN A 221 17.40 -17.30 4.63
N LEU A 222 18.01 -18.21 3.86
CA LEU A 222 19.44 -18.48 3.94
C LEU A 222 20.28 -17.22 3.69
N TYR A 223 19.90 -16.42 2.70
CA TYR A 223 20.56 -15.17 2.36
C TYR A 223 20.37 -14.10 3.45
N GLU A 224 19.13 -13.88 3.92
CA GLU A 224 18.80 -12.89 4.94
C GLU A 224 19.44 -13.19 6.30
N PHE A 225 19.54 -14.47 6.66
CA PHE A 225 20.21 -14.94 7.87
C PHE A 225 21.71 -15.14 7.73
N ARG A 226 22.26 -14.83 6.54
CA ARG A 226 23.69 -14.84 6.25
C ARG A 226 24.35 -16.21 6.40
N PHE A 227 23.62 -17.27 6.09
CA PHE A 227 24.14 -18.63 5.94
C PHE A 227 24.76 -18.80 4.55
N TYR A 228 25.74 -17.94 4.25
CA TYR A 228 26.34 -17.78 2.94
C TYR A 228 27.19 -18.98 2.52
N ASP A 229 27.85 -19.69 3.44
CA ASP A 229 28.68 -20.83 3.10
C ASP A 229 27.84 -21.96 2.48
N CYS A 230 26.60 -22.16 2.96
CA CYS A 230 25.68 -23.17 2.43
C CYS A 230 25.39 -22.89 0.95
N VAL A 231 24.96 -21.67 0.66
CA VAL A 231 24.57 -21.25 -0.69
C VAL A 231 25.80 -21.12 -1.61
N GLY A 232 26.88 -20.54 -1.09
CA GLY A 232 28.13 -20.32 -1.81
C GLY A 232 28.83 -21.61 -2.22
N THR A 233 28.71 -22.68 -1.41
CA THR A 233 29.23 -24.03 -1.73
C THR A 233 28.48 -24.64 -2.92
N VAL A 234 27.15 -24.55 -2.93
CA VAL A 234 26.32 -25.06 -4.04
C VAL A 234 26.56 -24.26 -5.31
N TYR A 235 26.68 -22.93 -5.18
CA TYR A 235 27.04 -22.05 -6.29
C TYR A 235 28.41 -22.40 -6.87
N GLN A 236 29.42 -22.66 -6.03
CA GLN A 236 30.74 -23.03 -6.50
C GLN A 236 30.71 -24.27 -7.40
N LYS A 237 29.84 -25.24 -7.08
CA LYS A 237 29.69 -26.47 -7.87
C LYS A 237 28.89 -26.29 -9.16
N TYR A 238 27.71 -25.67 -9.07
CA TYR A 238 26.75 -25.68 -10.18
C TYR A 238 26.61 -24.34 -10.92
N GLY A 239 27.10 -23.25 -10.34
CA GLY A 239 26.98 -21.90 -10.90
C GLY A 239 25.56 -21.34 -10.88
N LYS A 240 25.39 -20.18 -11.53
CA LYS A 240 24.12 -19.42 -11.56
C LYS A 240 22.95 -20.21 -12.17
N GLU A 241 23.24 -21.12 -13.12
CA GLU A 241 22.23 -21.88 -13.87
C GLU A 241 21.34 -22.74 -12.97
N TRP A 242 21.90 -23.33 -11.92
CA TRP A 242 21.16 -24.15 -10.97
C TRP A 242 20.09 -23.36 -10.23
N PHE A 243 20.32 -22.06 -10.03
CA PHE A 243 19.41 -21.16 -9.34
C PHE A 243 18.48 -20.41 -10.29
N ALA A 244 18.93 -20.08 -11.51
CA ALA A 244 18.20 -19.24 -12.46
C ALA A 244 17.17 -20.02 -13.30
N HIS A 245 17.24 -21.34 -13.34
CA HIS A 245 16.38 -22.18 -14.18
C HIS A 245 15.45 -23.09 -13.38
N SER A 246 14.19 -23.15 -13.83
CA SER A 246 13.17 -23.99 -13.20
C SER A 246 13.45 -25.46 -13.44
N LYS A 247 13.37 -26.27 -12.37
CA LYS A 247 13.37 -27.74 -12.48
C LYS A 247 11.96 -28.31 -12.64
N VAL A 248 10.93 -27.46 -12.64
CA VAL A 248 9.53 -27.86 -12.81
C VAL A 248 9.22 -28.07 -14.30
N ARG A 249 8.62 -29.21 -14.64
CA ARG A 249 8.23 -29.51 -16.03
C ARG A 249 7.17 -28.52 -16.52
N GLY A 250 7.44 -27.90 -17.67
CA GLY A 250 6.51 -27.02 -18.36
C GLY A 250 6.58 -25.54 -17.94
N THR A 251 7.57 -25.16 -17.12
CA THR A 251 7.84 -23.77 -16.78
C THR A 251 9.15 -23.30 -17.40
N ASP A 252 9.05 -22.58 -18.52
CA ASP A 252 10.24 -22.16 -19.28
C ASP A 252 10.92 -20.89 -18.73
N PHE A 253 10.20 -20.07 -17.95
CA PHE A 253 10.74 -18.82 -17.39
C PHE A 253 10.05 -18.41 -16.09
N GLU A 254 10.83 -18.32 -15.00
CA GLU A 254 10.39 -17.85 -13.68
C GLU A 254 11.30 -16.68 -13.22
N PRO A 255 10.78 -15.43 -13.15
CA PRO A 255 11.60 -14.25 -12.84
C PRO A 255 12.28 -14.27 -11.49
N ILE A 256 11.61 -14.85 -10.50
CA ILE A 256 12.10 -14.88 -9.13
C ILE A 256 13.41 -15.67 -9.00
N LEU A 257 13.60 -16.67 -9.86
CA LEU A 257 14.83 -17.47 -9.93
C LEU A 257 16.06 -16.63 -10.26
N PHE A 258 15.92 -15.53 -11.00
CA PHE A 258 17.02 -14.61 -11.25
C PHE A 258 17.43 -13.83 -9.98
N LYS A 259 16.48 -13.56 -9.09
CA LYS A 259 16.79 -13.01 -7.76
C LYS A 259 17.53 -14.04 -6.90
N TRP A 260 17.09 -15.30 -6.91
CA TRP A 260 17.77 -16.42 -6.23
C TRP A 260 19.20 -16.66 -6.72
N ALA A 261 19.41 -16.63 -8.04
CA ALA A 261 20.74 -16.74 -8.62
C ALA A 261 21.67 -15.60 -8.17
N ALA A 262 21.14 -14.38 -8.08
CA ALA A 262 21.92 -13.26 -7.59
C ALA A 262 22.22 -13.34 -6.07
N TYR A 263 21.29 -13.85 -5.25
CA TYR A 263 21.59 -14.21 -3.85
C TYR A 263 22.73 -15.22 -3.75
N ALA A 264 22.73 -16.24 -4.61
CA ALA A 264 23.79 -17.23 -4.63
C ALA A 264 25.14 -16.65 -5.04
N ILE A 265 25.17 -15.73 -6.02
CA ILE A 265 26.39 -15.02 -6.43
C ILE A 265 26.95 -14.18 -5.27
N HIS A 266 26.10 -13.43 -4.57
CA HIS A 266 26.53 -12.63 -3.42
C HIS A 266 26.97 -13.50 -2.24
N ALA A 267 26.27 -14.62 -1.97
CA ALA A 267 26.68 -15.58 -0.95
C ALA A 267 28.08 -16.13 -1.26
N ALA A 268 28.33 -16.55 -2.51
CA ALA A 268 29.64 -17.00 -2.96
C ALA A 268 30.74 -15.94 -2.84
N HIS A 269 30.38 -14.67 -3.02
CA HIS A 269 31.29 -13.54 -2.78
C HIS A 269 31.65 -13.42 -1.30
N HIS A 270 30.65 -13.48 -0.41
CA HIS A 270 30.85 -13.34 1.03
C HIS A 270 31.55 -14.54 1.68
N SER A 271 31.35 -15.75 1.15
CA SER A 271 32.04 -16.95 1.60
C SER A 271 33.41 -17.12 0.95
N GLU A 272 33.84 -16.19 0.08
CA GLU A 272 35.09 -16.23 -0.67
C GLU A 272 35.31 -17.56 -1.44
N THR A 273 34.22 -18.23 -1.85
CA THR A 273 34.30 -19.56 -2.50
C THR A 273 34.63 -19.45 -3.98
N VAL A 274 34.43 -18.28 -4.59
CA VAL A 274 34.63 -18.04 -6.02
C VAL A 274 35.28 -16.67 -6.24
N GLU A 275 36.14 -16.55 -7.26
CA GLU A 275 36.80 -15.29 -7.61
C GLU A 275 35.78 -14.18 -7.93
N ALA A 276 35.90 -13.03 -7.25
CA ALA A 276 35.01 -11.88 -7.40
C ALA A 276 34.81 -11.41 -8.85
N ARG A 277 35.85 -11.51 -9.69
CA ARG A 277 35.76 -11.16 -11.11
C ARG A 277 34.76 -12.04 -11.85
N LYS A 278 34.78 -13.35 -11.61
CA LYS A 278 33.83 -14.30 -12.21
C LYS A 278 32.42 -13.98 -11.76
N LEU A 279 32.23 -13.74 -10.46
CA LEU A 279 30.93 -13.39 -9.88
C LEU A 279 30.32 -12.10 -10.46
N LYS A 280 31.14 -11.07 -10.71
CA LYS A 280 30.69 -9.85 -11.41
C LYS A 280 30.23 -10.14 -12.84
N HIS A 281 30.98 -10.96 -13.57
CA HIS A 281 30.57 -11.38 -14.92
C HIS A 281 29.26 -12.17 -14.88
N ASP A 282 29.14 -13.12 -13.95
CA ASP A 282 27.93 -13.92 -13.78
C ASP A 282 26.69 -13.04 -13.48
N LEU A 283 26.81 -11.97 -12.68
CA LEU A 283 25.71 -11.01 -12.45
C LEU A 283 25.32 -10.20 -13.69
N VAL A 284 26.30 -9.76 -14.48
CA VAL A 284 26.04 -9.02 -15.72
C VAL A 284 25.38 -9.92 -16.77
N ASP A 285 25.83 -11.16 -16.88
CA ASP A 285 25.25 -12.16 -17.78
C ASP A 285 23.83 -12.51 -17.33
N LEU A 286 23.60 -12.69 -16.03
CA LEU A 286 22.28 -12.94 -15.44
C LEU A 286 21.28 -11.81 -15.75
N MET A 287 21.71 -10.54 -15.63
CA MET A 287 20.89 -9.40 -16.03
C MET A 287 20.60 -9.41 -17.53
N SER A 288 21.59 -9.73 -18.36
CA SER A 288 21.43 -9.79 -19.81
C SER A 288 20.44 -10.87 -20.23
N GLU A 289 20.56 -12.07 -19.64
CA GLU A 289 19.62 -13.19 -19.81
C GLU A 289 18.22 -12.81 -19.35
N PHE A 290 18.07 -12.14 -18.19
CA PHE A 290 16.77 -11.68 -17.72
C PHE A 290 16.12 -10.70 -18.71
N VAL A 291 16.87 -9.72 -19.21
CA VAL A 291 16.36 -8.75 -20.20
C VAL A 291 15.92 -9.44 -21.50
N LEU A 292 16.70 -10.42 -21.97
CA LEU A 292 16.35 -11.21 -23.16
C LEU A 292 15.10 -12.06 -22.94
N SER A 293 15.03 -12.80 -21.83
CA SER A 293 13.88 -13.65 -21.50
C SER A 293 12.61 -12.84 -21.29
N THR A 294 12.69 -11.68 -20.64
CA THR A 294 11.54 -10.78 -20.47
C THR A 294 11.09 -10.07 -21.76
N ALA A 295 11.93 -10.03 -22.80
CA ALA A 295 11.53 -9.50 -24.11
C ALA A 295 10.65 -10.49 -24.90
N MET A 296 10.69 -11.77 -24.54
CA MET A 296 9.93 -12.85 -25.19
C MET A 296 8.54 -13.08 -24.56
N VAL A 297 8.16 -12.32 -23.54
CA VAL A 297 6.90 -12.49 -22.78
C VAL A 297 6.04 -11.22 -22.88
N GLU A 298 4.76 -11.36 -23.26
CA GLU A 298 3.87 -10.21 -23.55
C GLU A 298 3.56 -9.32 -22.35
N LYS A 299 3.47 -9.88 -21.13
CA LYS A 299 3.29 -9.13 -19.87
C LYS A 299 3.88 -9.88 -18.70
N MET A 300 4.59 -9.17 -17.83
CA MET A 300 5.20 -9.73 -16.64
C MET A 300 4.93 -8.83 -15.42
N PRO A 301 4.15 -9.30 -14.43
CA PRO A 301 4.07 -8.62 -13.15
C PRO A 301 5.45 -8.65 -12.47
N PHE A 302 5.81 -7.57 -11.77
CA PHE A 302 7.08 -7.41 -11.02
C PHE A 302 8.38 -7.32 -11.86
N LYS A 303 8.31 -7.15 -13.19
CA LYS A 303 9.50 -6.96 -14.05
C LYS A 303 10.40 -5.83 -13.57
N GLU A 304 9.83 -4.67 -13.25
CA GLU A 304 10.58 -3.50 -12.79
C GLU A 304 11.27 -3.73 -11.44
N GLU A 305 10.64 -4.49 -10.54
CA GLU A 305 11.19 -4.85 -9.24
C GLU A 305 12.43 -5.73 -9.40
N VAL A 306 12.34 -6.79 -10.21
CA VAL A 306 13.48 -7.69 -10.46
C VAL A 306 14.61 -6.97 -11.21
N VAL A 307 14.29 -6.14 -12.22
CA VAL A 307 15.31 -5.31 -12.90
C VAL A 307 16.00 -4.38 -11.91
N MET A 308 15.24 -3.69 -11.05
CA MET A 308 15.81 -2.78 -10.07
C MET A 308 16.71 -3.53 -9.09
N TRP A 309 16.27 -4.70 -8.64
CA TRP A 309 17.01 -5.54 -7.73
C TRP A 309 18.35 -5.99 -8.34
N LEU A 310 18.33 -6.53 -9.57
CA LEU A 310 19.54 -6.95 -10.29
C LEU A 310 20.49 -5.77 -10.59
N LYS A 311 19.97 -4.58 -10.93
CA LYS A 311 20.80 -3.38 -11.09
C LYS A 311 21.51 -3.02 -9.78
N ASN A 312 20.77 -3.04 -8.67
CA ASN A 312 21.33 -2.76 -7.36
C ASN A 312 22.38 -3.80 -6.97
N ALA A 313 22.13 -5.08 -7.23
CA ALA A 313 23.10 -6.16 -7.00
C ALA A 313 24.42 -5.95 -7.76
N ILE A 314 24.36 -5.49 -9.02
CA ILE A 314 25.55 -5.17 -9.82
C ILE A 314 26.27 -3.93 -9.29
N VAL A 315 25.54 -2.84 -9.05
CA VAL A 315 26.12 -1.55 -8.62
C VAL A 315 26.79 -1.68 -7.25
N HIS A 316 26.18 -2.43 -6.35
CA HIS A 316 26.59 -2.57 -4.95
C HIS A 316 27.30 -3.90 -4.69
N PHE A 317 27.87 -4.54 -5.71
CA PHE A 317 28.54 -5.83 -5.57
C PHE A 317 29.71 -5.80 -4.58
N ASP A 318 30.49 -4.71 -4.61
CA ASP A 318 31.63 -4.49 -3.71
C ASP A 318 31.24 -3.74 -2.42
N ASP A 319 29.97 -3.32 -2.29
CA ASP A 319 29.53 -2.54 -1.15
C ASP A 319 29.20 -3.48 0.01
N ASP A 320 29.72 -3.18 1.20
CA ASP A 320 29.23 -3.82 2.42
C ASP A 320 27.72 -3.54 2.56
N HIS A 321 26.94 -4.55 2.91
CA HIS A 321 25.48 -4.45 3.06
C HIS A 321 25.01 -3.27 3.96
N GLU A 322 25.87 -2.83 4.88
CA GLU A 322 25.65 -1.65 5.72
C GLU A 322 25.81 -0.32 4.97
N ALA A 323 26.76 -0.21 4.03
CA ALA A 323 26.89 0.96 3.15
C ALA A 323 25.67 1.11 2.24
N LEU A 324 25.14 -0.01 1.74
CA LEU A 324 23.89 -0.03 0.97
C LEU A 324 22.69 0.46 1.81
N LEU A 325 22.52 -0.07 3.03
CA LEU A 325 21.45 0.34 3.92
C LEU A 325 21.60 1.81 4.35
N GLN A 326 22.81 2.29 4.62
CA GLN A 326 23.08 3.69 4.93
C GLN A 326 22.75 4.63 3.76
N ASN A 327 23.07 4.22 2.53
CA ASN A 327 22.71 4.98 1.33
C ASN A 327 21.19 5.06 1.12
N GLN A 328 20.47 3.95 1.37
CA GLN A 328 19.00 3.93 1.32
C GLN A 328 18.38 4.80 2.41
N ILE A 329 18.88 4.71 3.65
CA ILE A 329 18.45 5.56 4.77
C ILE A 329 18.69 7.04 4.43
N ALA A 330 19.86 7.38 3.90
CA ALA A 330 20.17 8.76 3.49
C ALA A 330 19.20 9.25 2.39
N GLY A 331 18.88 8.39 1.42
CA GLY A 331 17.86 8.66 0.39
C GLY A 331 16.48 8.94 0.98
N PHE A 332 16.00 8.08 1.89
CA PHE A 332 14.71 8.28 2.55
C PHE A 332 14.69 9.51 3.47
N VAL A 333 15.78 9.81 4.16
CA VAL A 333 15.92 11.02 4.98
C VAL A 333 15.82 12.27 4.10
N HIS A 334 16.46 12.26 2.93
CA HIS A 334 16.38 13.38 1.99
C HIS A 334 14.97 13.58 1.44
N GLN A 335 14.30 12.48 1.04
CA GLN A 335 12.91 12.54 0.56
C GLN A 335 11.96 13.07 1.64
N ASN A 336 12.09 12.59 2.88
CA ASN A 336 11.29 13.08 4.01
C ASN A 336 11.55 14.56 4.31
N TYR A 337 12.80 15.01 4.20
CA TYR A 337 13.14 16.42 4.35
C TYR A 337 12.47 17.28 3.28
N GLN A 338 12.48 16.84 2.02
CA GLN A 338 11.83 17.55 0.92
C GLN A 338 10.31 17.62 1.11
N LEU A 339 9.67 16.50 1.48
CA LEU A 339 8.22 16.45 1.77
C LEU A 339 7.84 17.42 2.90
N LYS A 340 8.65 17.49 3.96
CA LYS A 340 8.42 18.41 5.07
C LYS A 340 8.49 19.87 4.61
N LYS A 341 9.49 20.22 3.79
CA LYS A 341 9.63 21.57 3.23
C LYS A 341 8.47 21.95 2.30
N ASP A 342 8.00 20.99 1.50
CA ASP A 342 6.85 21.20 0.60
C ASP A 342 5.57 21.42 1.43
N TYR A 343 5.39 20.66 2.51
CA TYR A 343 4.29 20.85 3.46
C TYR A 343 4.32 22.23 4.12
N GLU A 344 5.47 22.67 4.65
CA GLU A 344 5.65 24.00 5.26
C GLU A 344 5.35 25.13 4.26
N THR A 345 5.78 24.96 3.01
CA THR A 345 5.51 25.92 1.92
C THR A 345 4.01 25.99 1.61
N LEU A 346 3.35 24.84 1.51
CA LEU A 346 1.91 24.77 1.27
C LEU A 346 1.10 25.43 2.40
N GLN A 347 1.51 25.22 3.65
CA GLN A 347 0.89 25.85 4.82
C GLN A 347 1.01 27.38 4.79
N LYS A 348 2.20 27.92 4.52
CA LYS A 348 2.43 29.37 4.43
C LYS A 348 1.63 30.01 3.30
N ASN A 349 1.59 29.35 2.15
CA ASN A 349 0.80 29.80 1.01
C ASN A 349 -0.69 29.84 1.40
N TYR A 350 -1.18 28.85 2.14
CA TYR A 350 -2.57 28.80 2.61
C TYR A 350 -2.91 29.94 3.58
N GLU A 351 -2.06 30.22 4.56
CA GLU A 351 -2.24 31.36 5.47
C GLU A 351 -2.34 32.68 4.69
N THR A 352 -1.55 32.82 3.62
CA THR A 352 -1.60 33.99 2.72
C THR A 352 -2.93 34.05 1.96
N LEU A 353 -3.43 32.93 1.44
CA LEU A 353 -4.74 32.87 0.79
C LEU A 353 -5.86 33.28 1.76
N ARG A 354 -5.81 32.79 2.99
CA ARG A 354 -6.82 33.08 4.01
C ARG A 354 -6.86 34.56 4.39
N GLY A 355 -5.70 35.17 4.64
CA GLY A 355 -5.65 36.61 4.91
C GLY A 355 -6.23 37.45 3.76
N GLN A 356 -5.96 37.06 2.51
CA GLN A 356 -6.52 37.75 1.35
C GLN A 356 -8.04 37.57 1.20
N ILE A 357 -8.58 36.43 1.63
CA ILE A 357 -10.03 36.22 1.67
C ILE A 357 -10.67 37.11 2.73
N GLU A 358 -10.06 37.21 3.91
CA GLU A 358 -10.52 38.07 5.01
C GLU A 358 -10.54 39.55 4.56
N ASP A 359 -9.47 40.03 3.92
CA ASP A 359 -9.42 41.38 3.33
C ASP A 359 -10.57 41.66 2.35
N MET A 360 -10.96 40.64 1.55
CA MET A 360 -12.06 40.77 0.58
C MET A 360 -13.44 40.72 1.25
N GLN A 361 -13.58 39.96 2.33
CA GLN A 361 -14.82 39.89 3.10
C GLN A 361 -15.11 41.24 3.78
N GLU A 362 -14.07 41.93 4.26
CA GLU A 362 -14.15 43.25 4.89
C GLU A 362 -14.38 44.41 3.89
N ASP A 363 -14.21 44.19 2.58
CA ASP A 363 -14.40 45.24 1.56
C ASP A 363 -15.88 45.65 1.43
N HIS A 364 -16.28 46.76 2.06
CA HIS A 364 -17.65 47.27 1.99
C HIS A 364 -18.02 47.94 0.66
N THR A 365 -17.09 48.10 -0.27
CA THR A 365 -17.35 48.75 -1.57
C THR A 365 -17.93 47.81 -2.61
N ARG A 366 -17.76 46.50 -2.41
CA ARG A 366 -18.24 45.45 -3.32
C ARG A 366 -19.55 44.83 -2.86
N THR A 367 -20.37 44.46 -3.82
CA THR A 367 -21.54 43.62 -3.60
C THR A 367 -21.13 42.19 -3.21
N ASP A 368 -22.03 41.45 -2.56
CA ASP A 368 -21.82 40.05 -2.16
C ASP A 368 -21.36 39.17 -3.33
N ASP A 369 -21.85 39.44 -4.54
CA ASP A 369 -21.55 38.68 -5.74
C ASP A 369 -20.14 38.98 -6.25
N GLU A 370 -19.72 40.24 -6.21
CA GLU A 370 -18.35 40.66 -6.55
C GLU A 370 -17.32 40.14 -5.54
N LYS A 371 -17.70 40.02 -4.26
CA LYS A 371 -16.87 39.39 -3.23
C LYS A 371 -16.64 37.92 -3.52
N ILE A 372 -17.72 37.16 -3.77
CA ILE A 372 -17.62 35.73 -4.06
C ILE A 372 -16.79 35.49 -5.32
N ASP A 373 -17.01 36.25 -6.40
CA ASP A 373 -16.24 36.07 -7.64
C ASP A 373 -14.73 36.34 -7.42
N ALA A 374 -14.41 37.37 -6.63
CA ALA A 374 -13.02 37.67 -6.26
C ALA A 374 -12.40 36.57 -5.37
N ILE A 375 -13.13 36.06 -4.38
CA ILE A 375 -12.71 34.95 -3.51
C ILE A 375 -12.45 33.69 -4.35
N LEU A 376 -13.39 33.31 -5.21
CA LEU A 376 -13.25 32.15 -6.09
C LEU A 376 -12.04 32.29 -7.02
N LYS A 377 -11.83 33.47 -7.62
CA LYS A 377 -10.66 33.73 -8.46
C LYS A 377 -9.35 33.53 -7.70
N ARG A 378 -9.30 33.94 -6.43
CA ARG A 378 -8.12 33.75 -5.57
C ARG A 378 -7.88 32.28 -5.25
N ILE A 379 -8.93 31.54 -4.93
CA ILE A 379 -8.89 30.08 -4.74
C ILE A 379 -8.38 29.39 -6.00
N TYR A 380 -8.89 29.71 -7.19
CA TYR A 380 -8.41 29.06 -8.42
C TYR A 380 -6.96 29.40 -8.76
N THR A 381 -6.50 30.61 -8.44
CA THR A 381 -5.10 31.02 -8.66
C THR A 381 -4.16 30.26 -7.72
N PHE A 382 -4.66 29.85 -6.55
CA PHE A 382 -3.90 29.12 -5.55
C PHE A 382 -3.75 27.63 -5.88
N MET A 383 -4.72 27.05 -6.59
CA MET A 383 -4.81 25.61 -6.80
C MET A 383 -4.02 25.19 -8.06
N PRO A 384 -3.32 24.04 -8.02
CA PRO A 384 -2.62 23.50 -9.19
C PRO A 384 -3.61 23.18 -10.31
N GLU A 385 -3.18 23.32 -11.58
CA GLU A 385 -4.06 23.13 -12.75
C GLU A 385 -4.53 21.68 -12.92
N ASP A 386 -3.67 20.71 -12.58
CA ASP A 386 -3.91 19.27 -12.74
C ASP A 386 -4.10 18.57 -11.39
N ILE A 387 -5.33 18.60 -10.88
CA ILE A 387 -5.73 17.82 -9.70
C ILE A 387 -6.30 16.48 -10.18
N SER A 388 -5.56 15.39 -9.96
CA SER A 388 -6.03 14.03 -10.27
C SER A 388 -7.28 13.68 -9.44
N PHE A 389 -8.29 13.11 -10.10
CA PHE A 389 -9.60 12.83 -9.52
C PHE A 389 -10.08 11.45 -9.95
N ASP A 390 -10.42 10.59 -8.98
CA ASP A 390 -11.10 9.31 -9.22
C ASP A 390 -12.62 9.56 -9.31
N GLN A 391 -13.16 9.42 -10.53
CA GLN A 391 -14.57 9.70 -10.82
C GLN A 391 -15.51 8.61 -10.28
N ASP A 392 -15.02 7.38 -10.15
CA ASP A 392 -15.81 6.20 -9.82
C ASP A 392 -16.06 6.12 -8.31
N ALA A 393 -15.07 6.54 -7.51
CA ALA A 393 -15.19 6.65 -6.06
C ALA A 393 -16.38 7.54 -5.61
N TYR A 394 -16.77 8.50 -6.47
CA TYR A 394 -17.77 9.51 -6.17
C TYR A 394 -19.06 9.38 -7.02
N ARG A 395 -19.26 8.26 -7.74
CA ARG A 395 -20.48 7.96 -8.53
C ARG A 395 -20.94 9.10 -9.45
N LEU A 396 -20.03 9.96 -9.90
CA LEU A 396 -20.33 11.06 -10.81
C LEU A 396 -20.26 10.65 -12.28
N ALA A 397 -19.74 9.46 -12.58
CA ALA A 397 -19.48 8.96 -13.93
C ALA A 397 -20.66 9.15 -14.90
N ASP A 398 -21.90 8.92 -14.46
CA ASP A 398 -23.10 8.98 -15.32
C ASP A 398 -23.50 10.40 -15.78
N ILE A 399 -23.03 11.44 -15.08
CA ILE A 399 -23.38 12.85 -15.34
C ILE A 399 -22.17 13.76 -15.50
N TRP A 400 -20.97 13.27 -15.22
CA TRP A 400 -19.74 14.04 -15.23
C TRP A 400 -19.58 14.81 -16.54
N GLU A 401 -19.74 14.10 -17.67
CA GLU A 401 -19.65 14.66 -19.03
C GLU A 401 -20.79 15.65 -19.39
N ARG A 402 -21.87 15.69 -18.60
CA ARG A 402 -22.97 16.64 -18.81
C ARG A 402 -22.74 17.99 -18.12
N PHE A 403 -21.91 18.02 -17.08
CA PHE A 403 -21.53 19.26 -16.42
C PHE A 403 -20.74 20.18 -17.35
N SER A 404 -20.78 21.48 -17.04
CA SER A 404 -19.87 22.40 -17.71
C SER A 404 -18.43 22.10 -17.29
N PRO A 405 -17.42 22.31 -18.16
CA PRO A 405 -16.02 22.17 -17.77
C PRO A 405 -15.65 23.00 -16.53
N ALA A 406 -16.28 24.16 -16.36
CA ALA A 406 -16.11 25.00 -15.18
C ALA A 406 -16.70 24.34 -13.92
N THR A 407 -17.89 23.74 -14.00
CA THR A 407 -18.51 22.98 -12.90
C THR A 407 -17.65 21.77 -12.52
N GLN A 408 -17.10 21.03 -13.50
CA GLN A 408 -16.16 19.94 -13.24
C GLN A 408 -14.92 20.44 -12.49
N LYS A 409 -14.37 21.59 -12.89
CA LYS A 409 -13.24 22.24 -12.19
C LYS A 409 -13.61 22.65 -10.77
N ASP A 410 -14.80 23.22 -10.56
CA ASP A 410 -15.31 23.62 -9.24
C ASP A 410 -15.36 22.42 -8.29
N ILE A 411 -15.90 21.28 -8.76
CA ILE A 411 -16.01 20.05 -7.97
C ILE A 411 -14.62 19.50 -7.60
N ARG A 412 -13.70 19.39 -8.57
CA ARG A 412 -12.32 18.92 -8.31
C ARG A 412 -11.60 19.82 -7.29
N THR A 413 -11.75 21.13 -7.46
CA THR A 413 -11.11 22.14 -6.60
C THR A 413 -11.65 22.05 -5.17
N SER A 414 -12.97 21.95 -5.04
CA SER A 414 -13.66 21.80 -3.77
C SER A 414 -13.17 20.56 -3.00
N LEU A 415 -13.09 19.42 -3.67
CA LEU A 415 -12.61 18.16 -3.08
C LEU A 415 -11.16 18.25 -2.63
N ALA A 416 -10.28 18.81 -3.45
CA ALA A 416 -8.87 18.96 -3.08
C ALA A 416 -8.67 19.90 -1.88
N LEU A 417 -9.43 20.98 -1.78
CA LEU A 417 -9.43 21.84 -0.59
C LEU A 417 -9.87 21.07 0.66
N TYR A 418 -10.87 20.22 0.53
CA TYR A 418 -11.33 19.42 1.66
C TYR A 418 -10.33 18.33 2.07
N GLU A 419 -9.87 17.51 1.12
CA GLU A 419 -9.02 16.36 1.40
C GLU A 419 -7.61 16.76 1.81
N LYS A 420 -6.99 17.70 1.07
CA LYS A 420 -5.58 18.06 1.22
C LYS A 420 -5.36 19.19 2.23
N MET A 421 -6.28 20.17 2.26
CA MET A 421 -6.10 21.38 3.09
C MET A 421 -6.96 21.37 4.36
N LYS A 422 -7.97 20.49 4.46
CA LYS A 422 -8.90 20.39 5.61
C LYS A 422 -9.64 21.71 5.88
N THR A 423 -10.09 22.38 4.80
CA THR A 423 -10.79 23.67 4.86
C THR A 423 -12.25 23.53 4.39
N PRO A 424 -13.17 23.09 5.26
CA PRO A 424 -14.55 22.79 4.88
C PRO A 424 -15.34 24.01 4.41
N ASP A 425 -15.01 25.20 4.93
CA ASP A 425 -15.62 26.48 4.57
C ASP A 425 -15.32 26.90 3.12
N LEU A 426 -14.05 26.89 2.71
CA LEU A 426 -13.64 27.23 1.34
C LEU A 426 -14.09 26.14 0.35
N ALA A 427 -13.99 24.88 0.75
CA ALA A 427 -14.46 23.76 -0.05
C ALA A 427 -15.99 23.87 -0.29
N ALA A 428 -16.76 24.21 0.74
CA ALA A 428 -18.19 24.44 0.66
C ALA A 428 -18.54 25.61 -0.27
N LEU A 429 -17.81 26.73 -0.19
CA LEU A 429 -18.05 27.89 -1.04
C LEU A 429 -17.91 27.53 -2.52
N VAL A 430 -16.79 26.91 -2.91
CA VAL A 430 -16.54 26.49 -4.31
C VAL A 430 -17.63 25.53 -4.79
N PHE A 431 -18.04 24.60 -3.93
CA PHE A 431 -19.11 23.65 -4.24
C PHE A 431 -20.43 24.35 -4.50
N VAL A 432 -20.84 25.25 -3.61
CA VAL A 432 -22.10 25.98 -3.71
C VAL A 432 -22.14 26.85 -4.98
N SER A 433 -21.02 27.44 -5.37
CA SER A 433 -20.90 28.22 -6.61
C SER A 433 -21.13 27.39 -7.89
N SER A 434 -20.84 26.08 -7.85
CA SER A 434 -21.12 25.18 -8.97
C SER A 434 -22.63 25.06 -9.26
N LEU A 435 -23.47 25.14 -8.22
CA LEU A 435 -24.94 25.12 -8.34
C LEU A 435 -25.46 26.40 -8.98
N GLU A 436 -24.92 27.56 -8.58
CA GLU A 436 -25.24 28.85 -9.20
C GLU A 436 -24.92 28.83 -10.69
N ARG A 437 -23.77 28.25 -11.05
CA ARG A 437 -23.31 28.11 -12.43
C ARG A 437 -24.24 27.23 -13.27
N GLU A 438 -24.65 26.08 -12.77
CA GLU A 438 -25.57 25.20 -13.51
C GLU A 438 -26.99 25.79 -13.60
N MET A 439 -27.48 26.49 -12.58
CA MET A 439 -28.76 27.23 -12.67
C MET A 439 -28.71 28.33 -13.75
N LYS A 440 -27.60 29.08 -13.80
CA LYS A 440 -27.33 30.09 -14.83
C LYS A 440 -27.35 29.46 -16.23
N ARG A 441 -26.56 28.42 -16.44
CA ARG A 441 -26.38 27.74 -17.74
C ARG A 441 -27.65 27.10 -18.29
N ASN A 442 -28.47 26.48 -17.44
CA ASN A 442 -29.57 25.63 -17.92
C ASN A 442 -30.94 26.34 -17.96
N PHE A 443 -31.14 27.41 -17.18
CA PHE A 443 -32.43 28.14 -17.13
C PHE A 443 -32.31 29.62 -17.50
N PHE A 444 -31.33 30.33 -16.95
CA PHE A 444 -31.32 31.80 -17.02
C PHE A 444 -30.67 32.35 -18.29
N GLU A 445 -29.53 31.79 -18.72
CA GLU A 445 -28.93 32.12 -20.01
C GLU A 445 -29.87 31.77 -21.17
N PRO A 446 -30.42 30.54 -21.26
CA PRO A 446 -31.42 30.19 -22.28
C PRO A 446 -32.65 31.12 -22.28
N PHE A 447 -33.12 31.56 -21.11
CA PHE A 447 -34.22 32.52 -21.04
C PHE A 447 -33.85 33.86 -21.69
N LYS A 448 -32.69 34.42 -21.33
CA LYS A 448 -32.23 35.71 -21.88
C LYS A 448 -32.00 35.65 -23.39
N GLU A 449 -31.60 34.49 -23.90
CA GLU A 449 -31.42 34.25 -25.34
C GLU A 449 -32.75 33.97 -26.08
N SER A 450 -33.80 33.60 -25.34
CA SER A 450 -35.09 33.19 -25.90
C SER A 450 -35.84 34.32 -26.62
N ALA A 451 -36.70 33.91 -27.55
CA ALA A 451 -37.64 34.83 -28.20
C ALA A 451 -38.63 35.47 -27.20
N ALA A 452 -38.95 34.79 -26.10
CA ALA A 452 -39.84 35.31 -25.06
C ALA A 452 -39.24 36.56 -24.40
N PHE A 453 -37.94 36.53 -24.09
CA PHE A 453 -37.24 37.67 -23.52
C PHE A 453 -37.04 38.80 -24.54
N LYS A 454 -36.66 38.48 -25.78
CA LYS A 454 -36.43 39.46 -26.85
C LYS A 454 -37.70 40.26 -27.24
N LYS A 455 -38.89 39.73 -26.98
CA LYS A 455 -40.18 40.41 -27.25
C LYS A 455 -40.57 41.45 -26.20
N ILE A 456 -39.86 41.53 -25.07
CA ILE A 456 -40.18 42.46 -23.99
C ILE A 456 -39.74 43.87 -24.38
N LYS A 457 -40.70 44.73 -24.71
CA LYS A 457 -40.43 46.14 -25.08
C LYS A 457 -40.14 47.04 -23.88
N ASN A 458 -40.77 46.77 -22.74
CA ASN A 458 -40.58 47.54 -21.51
C ASN A 458 -40.06 46.62 -20.39
N LYS A 459 -38.82 46.87 -19.96
CA LYS A 459 -38.16 46.17 -18.84
C LYS A 459 -38.24 46.97 -17.54
N PHE A 460 -39.22 47.86 -17.39
CA PHE A 460 -39.45 48.57 -16.14
C PHE A 460 -40.20 47.70 -15.13
N CYS A 461 -39.84 47.79 -13.85
CA CYS A 461 -40.56 47.15 -12.76
C CYS A 461 -41.03 48.22 -11.74
N PRO A 462 -42.35 48.49 -11.65
CA PRO A 462 -42.90 49.46 -10.69
C PRO A 462 -42.88 48.98 -9.23
N ASN A 463 -42.78 47.66 -9.00
CA ASN A 463 -42.83 47.09 -7.66
C ASN A 463 -41.43 47.01 -7.04
N LYS A 464 -41.14 47.88 -6.07
CA LYS A 464 -39.85 47.93 -5.38
C LYS A 464 -39.48 46.60 -4.70
N ASN A 465 -40.46 45.85 -4.20
CA ASN A 465 -40.21 44.56 -3.53
C ASN A 465 -39.87 43.43 -4.52
N LEU A 466 -40.07 43.65 -5.82
CA LEU A 466 -39.76 42.69 -6.89
C LEU A 466 -38.47 43.05 -7.63
N LEU A 467 -37.87 44.20 -7.32
CA LEU A 467 -36.84 44.82 -8.14
C LEU A 467 -35.59 43.94 -8.27
N ASP A 468 -35.15 43.27 -7.20
CA ASP A 468 -33.97 42.40 -7.27
C ASP A 468 -34.20 41.13 -8.09
N VAL A 469 -35.35 40.48 -7.91
CA VAL A 469 -35.77 39.34 -8.75
C VAL A 469 -35.89 39.76 -10.22
N HIS A 470 -36.47 40.94 -10.45
CA HIS A 470 -36.61 41.49 -11.79
C HIS A 470 -35.25 41.76 -12.44
N ARG A 471 -34.35 42.46 -11.75
CA ARG A 471 -33.00 42.78 -12.23
C ARG A 471 -32.19 41.52 -12.53
N ALA A 472 -32.24 40.53 -11.65
CA ALA A 472 -31.55 39.24 -11.85
C ALA A 472 -32.02 38.50 -13.11
N LEU A 473 -33.27 38.69 -13.54
CA LEU A 473 -33.82 38.13 -14.78
C LEU A 473 -33.64 39.06 -16.00
N ALA A 474 -33.57 40.38 -15.80
CA ALA A 474 -33.65 41.39 -16.85
C ALA A 474 -32.31 41.94 -17.35
N GLU A 475 -31.34 42.11 -16.44
CA GLU A 475 -30.03 42.67 -16.74
C GLU A 475 -29.14 41.60 -17.38
N ILE A 476 -28.37 41.96 -18.41
CA ILE A 476 -27.55 40.98 -19.15
C ILE A 476 -26.43 40.46 -18.24
N ASP A 477 -25.75 41.39 -17.54
CA ASP A 477 -24.56 41.09 -16.73
C ASP A 477 -24.88 40.58 -15.32
N ARG A 478 -26.15 40.60 -14.91
CA ARG A 478 -26.59 40.12 -13.60
C ARG A 478 -27.28 38.77 -13.72
N HIS A 479 -26.90 37.79 -12.91
CA HIS A 479 -27.54 36.48 -12.92
C HIS A 479 -28.16 36.17 -11.56
N PRO A 480 -29.18 35.30 -11.52
CA PRO A 480 -29.72 34.84 -10.25
C PRO A 480 -28.71 34.05 -9.44
N THR A 481 -28.57 34.43 -8.18
CA THR A 481 -27.77 33.75 -7.17
C THR A 481 -28.66 32.80 -6.37
N LEU A 482 -28.04 31.90 -5.60
CA LEU A 482 -28.79 31.03 -4.68
C LEU A 482 -29.61 31.83 -3.66
N GLY A 483 -29.14 33.03 -3.28
CA GLY A 483 -29.91 33.95 -2.44
C GLY A 483 -31.23 34.40 -3.08
N ASN A 484 -31.27 34.57 -4.40
CA ASN A 484 -32.43 35.10 -5.11
C ASN A 484 -33.36 33.99 -5.65
N ILE A 485 -32.88 32.76 -5.77
CA ILE A 485 -33.62 31.60 -6.30
C ILE A 485 -34.97 31.36 -5.59
N PRO A 486 -35.06 31.36 -4.24
CA PRO A 486 -36.33 31.20 -3.54
C PRO A 486 -37.35 32.31 -3.87
N PHE A 487 -36.86 33.54 -4.09
CA PHE A 487 -37.70 34.69 -4.42
C PHE A 487 -38.17 34.66 -5.88
N ILE A 488 -37.34 34.16 -6.80
CA ILE A 488 -37.75 33.93 -8.20
C ILE A 488 -38.91 32.93 -8.25
N LYS A 489 -38.81 31.82 -7.51
CA LYS A 489 -39.91 30.85 -7.38
C LYS A 489 -41.20 31.54 -6.94
N LYS A 490 -41.16 32.31 -5.84
CA LYS A 490 -42.33 33.04 -5.31
C LYS A 490 -42.90 34.00 -6.35
N ALA A 491 -42.05 34.72 -7.08
CA ALA A 491 -42.45 35.68 -8.10
C ALA A 491 -43.14 35.00 -9.30
N ILE A 492 -42.62 33.88 -9.80
CA ILE A 492 -43.25 33.17 -10.93
C ILE A 492 -44.52 32.42 -10.55
N LEU A 493 -44.81 32.21 -9.26
CA LEU A 493 -46.07 31.63 -8.79
C LEU A 493 -47.14 32.70 -8.56
N SER A 494 -46.74 33.91 -8.15
CA SER A 494 -47.63 35.04 -7.91
C SER A 494 -48.21 35.65 -9.19
N GLN A 495 -49.54 35.77 -9.27
CA GLN A 495 -50.19 36.49 -10.37
C GLN A 495 -49.93 38.00 -10.31
N GLN A 496 -49.81 38.55 -9.10
CA GLN A 496 -49.50 39.97 -8.91
C GLN A 496 -48.10 40.29 -9.43
N SER A 497 -47.10 39.48 -9.10
CA SER A 497 -45.71 39.70 -9.55
C SER A 497 -45.55 39.58 -11.07
N LYS A 498 -46.37 38.75 -11.73
CA LYS A 498 -46.40 38.67 -13.20
C LYS A 498 -47.06 39.89 -13.85
N ARG A 499 -48.06 40.49 -13.21
CA ARG A 499 -48.66 41.75 -13.67
C ARG A 499 -47.68 42.92 -13.49
N ASP A 500 -46.97 42.92 -12.37
CA ASP A 500 -46.01 43.96 -12.00
C ASP A 500 -44.67 43.84 -12.73
N SER A 501 -44.43 42.76 -13.50
CA SER A 501 -43.19 42.60 -14.24
C SER A 501 -43.35 41.72 -15.49
N ALA A 502 -43.24 42.36 -16.66
CA ALA A 502 -43.24 41.67 -17.95
C ALA A 502 -42.11 40.64 -18.07
N VAL A 503 -40.97 40.87 -17.40
CA VAL A 503 -39.82 39.93 -17.37
C VAL A 503 -40.16 38.68 -16.56
N VAL A 504 -40.79 38.82 -15.39
CA VAL A 504 -41.22 37.66 -14.58
C VAL A 504 -42.30 36.87 -15.30
N ALA A 505 -43.25 37.55 -15.96
CA ALA A 505 -44.26 36.89 -16.77
C ALA A 505 -43.65 36.11 -17.94
N ALA A 506 -42.71 36.72 -18.67
CA ALA A 506 -42.01 36.07 -19.77
C ALA A 506 -41.17 34.88 -19.30
N PHE A 507 -40.51 34.98 -18.14
CA PHE A 507 -39.75 33.86 -17.56
C PHE A 507 -40.67 32.70 -17.17
N ALA A 508 -41.80 32.99 -16.53
CA ALA A 508 -42.80 31.97 -16.20
C ALA A 508 -43.37 31.28 -17.46
N GLN A 509 -43.54 32.04 -18.55
CA GLN A 509 -43.97 31.49 -19.84
C GLN A 509 -42.87 30.64 -20.50
N PHE A 510 -41.62 31.10 -20.44
CA PHE A 510 -40.46 30.40 -20.98
C PHE A 510 -40.26 29.01 -20.34
N LEU A 511 -40.45 28.90 -19.03
CA LEU A 511 -40.38 27.63 -18.32
C LEU A 511 -41.43 26.63 -18.85
N GLY A 512 -42.65 27.11 -19.17
CA GLY A 512 -43.70 26.29 -19.77
C GLY A 512 -44.02 25.05 -18.95
N LYS A 513 -43.92 23.87 -19.58
CA LYS A 513 -44.15 22.56 -18.94
C LYS A 513 -43.15 22.23 -17.82
N ASP A 514 -41.96 22.84 -17.82
CA ASP A 514 -40.90 22.56 -16.85
C ASP A 514 -40.97 23.48 -15.61
N ARG A 515 -42.03 24.29 -15.51
CA ARG A 515 -42.21 25.24 -14.41
C ARG A 515 -42.36 24.55 -13.05
N GLU A 516 -43.05 23.41 -12.98
CA GLU A 516 -43.20 22.65 -11.72
C GLU A 516 -41.88 22.02 -11.27
N ALA A 517 -41.11 21.49 -12.23
CA ALA A 517 -39.77 20.96 -11.96
C ALA A 517 -38.82 22.05 -11.48
N PHE A 518 -38.79 23.22 -12.15
CA PHE A 518 -38.03 24.39 -11.69
C PHE A 518 -38.41 24.81 -10.27
N CYS A 519 -39.71 24.85 -9.95
CA CYS A 519 -40.16 25.17 -8.59
C CYS A 519 -39.69 24.13 -7.56
N SER A 520 -39.67 22.84 -7.93
CA SER A 520 -39.20 21.75 -7.08
C SER A 520 -37.69 21.84 -6.81
N ILE A 521 -36.89 22.20 -7.82
CA ILE A 521 -35.46 22.51 -7.68
C ILE A 521 -35.25 23.65 -6.69
N CYS A 522 -36.02 24.74 -6.83
CA CYS A 522 -35.94 25.90 -5.93
C CYS A 522 -36.30 25.53 -4.48
N ASP A 523 -37.34 24.69 -4.29
CA ASP A 523 -37.73 24.18 -2.97
C ASP A 523 -36.63 23.36 -2.31
N ALA A 524 -35.98 22.51 -3.09
CA ALA A 524 -34.93 21.65 -2.58
C ALA A 524 -33.73 22.48 -2.11
N ILE A 525 -33.33 23.51 -2.88
CA ILE A 525 -32.29 24.48 -2.48
C ILE A 525 -32.67 25.24 -1.20
N GLU A 526 -33.91 25.71 -1.08
CA GLU A 526 -34.38 26.49 0.08
C GLU A 526 -34.48 25.63 1.36
N LYS A 527 -34.88 24.35 1.23
CA LYS A 527 -35.18 23.46 2.35
C LYS A 527 -34.01 22.59 2.79
N TYR A 528 -32.96 22.43 1.98
CA TYR A 528 -31.81 21.62 2.36
C TYR A 528 -31.09 22.24 3.57
N ARG A 529 -30.61 21.37 4.48
CA ARG A 529 -29.97 21.77 5.74
C ARG A 529 -28.63 21.07 5.86
N LEU A 530 -27.59 21.83 6.19
CA LEU A 530 -26.19 21.42 6.14
C LEU A 530 -25.54 21.47 7.52
N GLY A 531 -24.78 20.43 7.85
CA GLY A 531 -23.94 20.37 9.04
C GLY A 531 -24.71 20.31 10.35
N THR A 532 -23.98 20.30 11.46
CA THR A 532 -24.57 20.21 12.81
C THR A 532 -25.47 21.40 13.14
N LYS A 533 -25.12 22.60 12.65
CA LYS A 533 -25.91 23.82 12.83
C LYS A 533 -27.12 23.93 11.90
N LYS A 534 -27.30 22.97 10.99
CA LYS A 534 -28.43 22.91 10.04
C LYS A 534 -28.58 24.21 9.24
N TYR A 535 -27.49 24.73 8.69
CA TYR A 535 -27.54 25.92 7.85
C TYR A 535 -28.30 25.64 6.55
N THR A 536 -29.07 26.61 6.06
CA THR A 536 -29.58 26.53 4.68
C THR A 536 -28.44 26.79 3.71
N VAL A 537 -28.52 26.24 2.49
CA VAL A 537 -27.51 26.51 1.43
C VAL A 537 -27.32 28.02 1.24
N VAL A 538 -28.43 28.77 1.27
CA VAL A 538 -28.44 30.23 1.15
C VAL A 538 -27.71 30.92 2.31
N LYS A 539 -27.98 30.49 3.56
CA LYS A 539 -27.37 31.08 4.75
C LYS A 539 -25.87 30.79 4.79
N LEU A 540 -25.46 29.57 4.39
CA LEU A 540 -24.06 29.20 4.28
C LEU A 540 -23.35 30.07 3.22
N ARG A 541 -23.93 30.18 2.02
CA ARG A 541 -23.39 31.01 0.92
C ARG A 541 -23.17 32.46 1.34
N ASN A 542 -24.20 33.09 1.92
CA ASN A 542 -24.12 34.51 2.30
C ASN A 542 -23.22 34.72 3.52
N GLY A 543 -23.25 33.84 4.52
CA GLY A 543 -22.39 33.95 5.68
C GLY A 543 -20.90 33.85 5.32
N LEU A 544 -20.55 32.93 4.42
CA LEU A 544 -19.18 32.80 3.90
C LEU A 544 -18.76 34.01 3.05
N ALA A 545 -19.67 34.63 2.31
CA ALA A 545 -19.37 35.85 1.54
C ALA A 545 -19.04 37.06 2.41
N HIS A 546 -19.64 37.14 3.60
CA HIS A 546 -19.49 38.25 4.54
C HIS A 546 -18.48 37.99 5.66
N GLY A 547 -17.86 36.81 5.71
CA GLY A 547 -17.00 36.43 6.83
C GLY A 547 -17.75 36.39 8.16
N ASP A 548 -19.03 35.99 8.16
CA ASP A 548 -19.81 35.85 9.40
C ASP A 548 -19.15 34.78 10.27
N GLU A 549 -18.49 35.20 11.35
CA GLU A 549 -17.74 34.31 12.25
C GLU A 549 -18.60 33.16 12.80
N ALA A 550 -19.90 33.40 13.05
CA ALA A 550 -20.80 32.33 13.51
C ALA A 550 -21.04 31.26 12.42
N VAL A 551 -21.02 31.65 11.15
CA VAL A 551 -21.12 30.73 10.01
C VAL A 551 -19.78 30.07 9.73
N LYS A 552 -18.65 30.79 9.83
CA LYS A 552 -17.29 30.29 9.62
C LYS A 552 -16.91 29.24 10.67
N GLU A 553 -17.05 29.55 11.95
CA GLU A 553 -16.83 28.59 13.05
C GLU A 553 -17.85 27.44 13.05
N GLY A 554 -19.06 27.71 12.56
CA GLY A 554 -20.13 26.72 12.46
C GLY A 554 -20.05 25.82 11.21
N CYS A 555 -19.18 26.12 10.24
CA CYS A 555 -19.00 25.34 9.01
C CYS A 555 -18.08 24.15 9.28
N ASP A 556 -18.64 23.13 9.91
CA ASP A 556 -17.95 21.89 10.24
C ASP A 556 -17.71 20.98 9.03
N GLU A 557 -16.88 19.94 9.19
CA GLU A 557 -16.69 18.90 8.16
C GLU A 557 -18.02 18.29 7.72
N ARG A 558 -19.03 18.28 8.60
CA ARG A 558 -20.37 17.79 8.30
C ARG A 558 -21.13 18.72 7.35
N CYS A 559 -20.93 20.04 7.39
CA CYS A 559 -21.41 20.95 6.36
C CYS A 559 -20.90 20.53 4.98
N TYR A 560 -19.60 20.25 4.87
CA TYR A 560 -19.02 19.82 3.60
C TYR A 560 -19.47 18.42 3.19
N HIS A 561 -19.53 17.46 4.12
CA HIS A 561 -20.05 16.13 3.82
C HIS A 561 -21.52 16.15 3.43
N ASP A 562 -22.36 16.97 4.08
CA ASP A 562 -23.77 17.11 3.72
C ASP A 562 -23.91 17.84 2.37
N LEU A 563 -23.01 18.77 2.02
CA LEU A 563 -22.88 19.32 0.68
C LEU A 563 -22.43 18.26 -0.34
N MET A 564 -21.42 17.45 -0.03
CA MET A 564 -20.98 16.34 -0.88
C MET A 564 -22.05 15.28 -1.03
N LYS A 565 -22.87 15.02 0.01
CA LYS A 565 -24.09 14.20 -0.04
C LYS A 565 -25.17 14.82 -0.90
N MET A 566 -25.04 16.09 -1.32
CA MET A 566 -25.82 16.60 -2.44
C MET A 566 -25.58 15.78 -3.73
N PHE A 567 -24.45 15.08 -3.84
CA PHE A 567 -24.21 14.12 -4.92
C PHE A 567 -24.71 12.70 -4.66
N TYR A 568 -25.21 12.32 -3.47
CA TYR A 568 -25.46 10.90 -3.12
C TYR A 568 -26.90 10.55 -2.72
N GLU A 569 -27.67 11.45 -2.10
CA GLU A 569 -29.09 11.22 -1.73
C GLU A 569 -30.03 12.18 -2.51
N PRO A 570 -31.36 12.41 -2.21
CA PRO A 570 -32.32 13.15 -3.07
C PRO A 570 -31.78 14.27 -3.98
N PRO A 571 -30.82 15.10 -3.56
CA PRO A 571 -30.09 16.06 -4.39
C PRO A 571 -29.36 15.60 -5.68
N ILE A 572 -29.09 14.31 -5.95
CA ILE A 572 -28.86 13.82 -7.34
C ILE A 572 -30.01 14.29 -8.23
N GLN A 573 -31.25 14.19 -7.72
CA GLN A 573 -32.43 14.68 -8.42
C GLN A 573 -32.38 16.18 -8.63
N ILE A 574 -31.73 17.00 -7.80
CA ILE A 574 -31.66 18.45 -8.06
C ILE A 574 -30.78 18.71 -9.28
N MET A 575 -29.58 18.13 -9.34
CA MET A 575 -28.68 18.34 -10.46
C MET A 575 -29.12 17.60 -11.73
N PHE A 576 -29.62 16.37 -11.59
CA PHE A 576 -30.30 15.66 -12.69
C PHE A 576 -31.55 16.40 -13.13
N SER A 577 -32.37 16.98 -12.24
CA SER A 577 -33.54 17.77 -12.65
C SER A 577 -33.11 19.08 -13.33
N ILE A 578 -32.03 19.73 -12.89
CA ILE A 578 -31.49 20.92 -13.58
C ILE A 578 -31.10 20.54 -15.02
N VAL A 579 -30.39 19.42 -15.21
CA VAL A 579 -29.96 18.95 -16.54
C VAL A 579 -31.13 18.37 -17.35
N ALA A 580 -32.03 17.58 -16.75
CA ALA A 580 -33.16 16.92 -17.41
C ALA A 580 -34.26 17.90 -17.83
N HIS A 581 -34.40 19.01 -17.11
CA HIS A 581 -35.32 20.11 -17.45
C HIS A 581 -34.59 21.30 -18.09
N SER A 582 -33.35 21.08 -18.55
CA SER A 582 -32.58 22.07 -19.31
C SER A 582 -33.39 22.58 -20.50
N LYS A 583 -33.27 23.89 -20.75
CA LYS A 583 -33.82 24.56 -21.94
C LYS A 583 -32.78 24.85 -23.02
N LYS A 584 -31.54 24.45 -22.77
CA LYS A 584 -30.48 24.30 -23.76
C LYS A 584 -30.68 22.98 -24.47
#